data_AF-A0A0K1Q3C4-F1
#
_entry.id   AF-A0A0K1Q3C4-F1
#
_cell.length_a   1.000
_cell.length_b   1.000
_cell.length_c   1.000
_cell.angle_alpha   90.00
_cell.angle_beta   90.00
_cell.angle_gamma   90.00
#
_symmetry.space_group_name_H-M   'P 1'
#
loop_
_entity.id
_entity.type
_entity.pdbx_description
1 polymer ?
#
loop_
_entity_poly.entity_id
_entity_poly.type
_entity_poly.pdbx_seq_one_letter_code
_entity_poly.pdbx_strand_id
1 'polypeptide(L)'
;MRGLRWLLWLAPLLAIGCGDKSSAKNAPADAGQSAMVAKTADGGPEGGVAQAADAGEVDEMSAPPASGEELASRMRHLLEAIAQNNPDLASDAMFPRDAYIAAKDAPDPGKAWEKKVASAFRHSVERTHTRTKGASYAKFVSFELGKTISQTTPKKKDFKKPLWRVKHSKLTFSIEGKTHHLLIAEMTAWRGNWYVSRLR
;
A
#
# COMPACT_ATOMS: atom_id res chain seq x y z
N MET A 1 19.95 -53.49 -13.46
CA MET A 1 19.00 -54.51 -13.93
C MET A 1 17.68 -54.32 -13.20
N ARG A 2 16.57 -54.24 -13.96
CA ARG A 2 15.14 -54.33 -13.55
C ARG A 2 14.66 -53.18 -12.63
N GLY A 3 13.70 -52.31 -12.97
CA GLY A 3 12.65 -52.33 -13.98
C GLY A 3 11.29 -52.22 -13.30
N LEU A 4 10.52 -51.17 -13.61
CA LEU A 4 9.04 -50.98 -13.57
C LEU A 4 8.78 -49.46 -13.47
N ARG A 5 8.54 -48.70 -14.55
CA ARG A 5 7.27 -48.57 -15.30
C ARG A 5 6.06 -48.69 -14.37
N TRP A 6 5.20 -47.68 -14.30
CA TRP A 6 3.74 -47.82 -14.35
C TRP A 6 3.06 -46.48 -14.69
N LEU A 7 2.29 -46.58 -15.78
CA LEU A 7 1.12 -45.82 -16.23
C LEU A 7 1.10 -44.27 -16.28
N LEU A 8 1.33 -43.80 -17.51
CA LEU A 8 0.50 -42.78 -18.18
C LEU A 8 -0.99 -43.12 -18.04
N TRP A 9 -1.80 -42.14 -17.63
CA TRP A 9 -3.19 -42.02 -18.03
C TRP A 9 -3.41 -40.64 -18.65
N LEU A 10 -3.98 -40.65 -19.84
CA LEU A 10 -4.19 -39.52 -20.73
C LEU A 10 -5.68 -39.52 -21.06
N ALA A 11 -6.21 -38.31 -21.26
CA ALA A 11 -7.40 -37.96 -22.05
C ALA A 11 -8.69 -37.67 -21.24
N PRO A 12 -9.70 -37.03 -21.88
CA PRO A 12 -9.85 -35.57 -21.93
C PRO A 12 -11.30 -35.16 -21.55
N LEU A 13 -11.66 -33.87 -21.56
CA LEU A 13 -12.96 -33.44 -22.08
C LEU A 13 -13.02 -31.92 -22.27
N LEU A 14 -13.36 -31.52 -23.49
CA LEU A 14 -13.84 -30.19 -23.87
C LEU A 14 -15.17 -29.88 -23.17
N ALA A 15 -15.36 -28.62 -22.79
CA ALA A 15 -16.69 -28.01 -22.81
C ALA A 15 -16.58 -26.59 -23.40
N ILE A 16 -17.26 -26.45 -24.53
CA ILE A 16 -17.48 -25.26 -25.33
C ILE A 16 -18.58 -24.43 -24.64
N GLY A 17 -18.34 -23.14 -24.41
CA GLY A 17 -19.35 -22.17 -23.99
C GLY A 17 -19.25 -20.91 -24.84
N CYS A 18 -20.06 -20.84 -25.89
CA CYS A 18 -20.32 -19.66 -26.73
C CYS A 18 -21.64 -19.00 -26.32
N GLY A 19 -21.72 -17.67 -26.48
CA GLY A 19 -22.95 -16.86 -26.50
C GLY A 19 -23.57 -16.62 -25.12
N ASP A 20 -23.99 -15.43 -24.72
CA ASP A 20 -24.80 -14.49 -25.49
C ASP A 20 -24.48 -13.02 -25.17
N LYS A 21 -24.38 -12.23 -26.24
CA LYS A 21 -24.46 -10.77 -26.22
C LYS A 21 -25.94 -10.40 -26.21
N SER A 22 -26.41 -9.62 -25.24
CA SER A 22 -27.63 -8.85 -25.41
C SER A 22 -27.35 -7.38 -25.16
N SER A 23 -27.32 -6.64 -26.27
CA SER A 23 -27.48 -5.19 -26.32
C SER A 23 -28.94 -4.85 -26.01
N ALA A 24 -29.17 -3.94 -25.06
CA ALA A 24 -30.35 -3.10 -25.08
C ALA A 24 -29.96 -1.68 -24.66
N LYS A 25 -29.83 -0.82 -25.68
CA LYS A 25 -29.90 0.63 -25.56
C LYS A 25 -31.30 0.99 -25.04
N ASN A 26 -31.39 1.95 -24.14
CA ASN A 26 -32.41 2.99 -24.17
C ASN A 26 -31.94 4.19 -23.32
N ALA A 27 -31.69 5.30 -24.00
CA ALA A 27 -31.87 6.68 -23.51
C ALA A 27 -33.07 7.25 -24.32
N PRO A 28 -33.58 8.49 -24.11
CA PRO A 28 -33.13 9.60 -23.25
C PRO A 28 -34.29 10.35 -22.52
N ALA A 29 -34.00 11.58 -22.09
CA ALA A 29 -34.88 12.65 -21.55
C ALA A 29 -35.10 12.58 -20.02
N ASP A 30 -34.93 13.66 -19.25
CA ASP A 30 -35.49 14.99 -19.49
C ASP A 30 -34.60 16.12 -18.93
N ALA A 31 -34.60 17.23 -19.69
CA ALA A 31 -33.93 18.47 -19.36
C ALA A 31 -34.94 19.44 -18.73
N GLY A 32 -34.85 19.65 -17.41
CA GLY A 32 -35.62 20.67 -16.71
C GLY A 32 -34.78 21.89 -16.38
N GLN A 33 -34.69 22.85 -17.29
CA GLN A 33 -34.28 24.22 -16.98
C GLN A 33 -35.46 24.93 -16.31
N SER A 34 -35.24 25.57 -15.16
CA SER A 34 -36.11 26.64 -14.69
C SER A 34 -35.38 27.64 -13.81
N ALA A 35 -35.29 28.84 -14.40
CA ALA A 35 -35.54 30.13 -13.77
C ALA A 35 -34.66 30.57 -12.59
N MET A 36 -33.81 31.52 -12.97
CA MET A 36 -33.20 32.55 -12.15
C MET A 36 -34.28 33.38 -11.45
N VAL A 37 -34.20 33.54 -10.13
CA VAL A 37 -34.75 34.70 -9.43
C VAL A 37 -33.70 35.18 -8.44
N ALA A 38 -33.12 36.33 -8.76
CA ALA A 38 -32.27 37.09 -7.86
C ALA A 38 -33.10 37.59 -6.68
N LYS A 39 -32.58 37.43 -5.46
CA LYS A 39 -32.96 38.26 -4.33
C LYS A 39 -31.69 38.73 -3.63
N THR A 40 -31.42 40.02 -3.76
CA THR A 40 -30.35 40.78 -3.15
C THR A 40 -30.70 41.21 -1.72
N ALA A 41 -29.63 41.34 -0.91
CA ALA A 41 -29.48 42.07 0.36
C ALA A 41 -30.15 41.42 1.60
N ASP A 42 -29.60 41.45 2.82
CA ASP A 42 -28.48 42.16 3.44
C ASP A 42 -28.15 41.48 4.79
N GLY A 43 -26.90 41.55 5.27
CA GLY A 43 -26.62 41.52 6.72
C GLY A 43 -25.77 40.37 7.30
N GLY A 44 -24.48 40.65 7.52
CA GLY A 44 -23.79 40.24 8.76
C GLY A 44 -22.72 39.14 8.66
N PRO A 45 -21.47 39.38 9.14
CA PRO A 45 -20.35 38.43 9.11
C PRO A 45 -20.63 37.30 10.12
N GLU A 46 -20.09 36.08 10.02
CA GLU A 46 -18.68 35.75 10.17
C GLU A 46 -18.43 34.43 9.43
N GLY A 47 -17.70 34.53 8.32
CA GLY A 47 -17.11 33.36 7.69
C GLY A 47 -16.09 32.78 8.67
N GLY A 48 -16.50 31.74 9.39
CA GLY A 48 -15.59 30.74 9.91
C GLY A 48 -14.84 30.16 8.72
N VAL A 49 -13.71 30.78 8.39
CA VAL A 49 -12.76 30.27 7.43
C VAL A 49 -12.43 28.85 7.86
N ALA A 50 -12.89 27.89 7.06
CA ALA A 50 -12.30 26.56 7.06
C ALA A 50 -10.80 26.80 6.91
N GLN A 51 -10.09 26.57 8.00
CA GLN A 51 -8.64 26.67 8.05
C GLN A 51 -8.15 25.63 7.06
N ALA A 52 -7.88 26.08 5.83
CA ALA A 52 -7.11 25.34 4.87
C ALA A 52 -5.84 24.95 5.65
N ALA A 53 -5.70 23.65 5.91
CA ALA A 53 -4.53 23.11 6.55
C ALA A 53 -3.35 23.63 5.75
N ASP A 54 -2.60 24.53 6.38
CA ASP A 54 -1.34 25.03 5.89
C ASP A 54 -0.53 23.79 5.53
N ALA A 55 -0.32 23.58 4.23
CA ALA A 55 0.58 22.57 3.73
C ALA A 55 1.99 23.07 4.04
N GLY A 56 2.32 23.07 5.34
CA GLY A 56 3.61 23.48 5.85
C GLY A 56 4.66 22.74 5.05
N GLU A 57 5.62 23.50 4.53
CA GLU A 57 6.77 22.98 3.80
C GLU A 57 7.36 21.83 4.63
N VAL A 58 7.15 20.59 4.17
CA VAL A 58 7.66 19.42 4.88
C VAL A 58 9.18 19.54 4.85
N ASP A 59 9.78 19.79 6.01
CA ASP A 59 11.24 19.83 6.12
C ASP A 59 11.78 18.44 5.77
N GLU A 60 12.19 18.26 4.51
CA GLU A 60 12.74 17.01 4.00
C GLU A 60 14.05 16.64 4.73
N MET A 61 14.66 17.59 5.44
CA MET A 61 15.85 17.36 6.26
C MET A 61 15.50 16.62 7.56
N SER A 62 14.30 16.81 8.09
CA SER A 62 13.81 16.17 9.32
C SER A 62 13.21 14.79 9.07
N ALA A 63 13.46 13.86 9.99
CA ALA A 63 12.83 12.55 9.93
C ALA A 63 11.31 12.68 10.19
N PRO A 64 10.44 11.94 9.46
CA PRO A 64 9.02 11.95 9.75
C PRO A 64 8.71 11.49 11.18
N PRO A 65 7.57 11.91 11.75
CA PRO A 65 7.19 11.49 13.10
C PRO A 65 7.10 9.96 13.20
N ALA A 66 7.53 9.41 14.33
CA ALA A 66 7.59 7.97 14.55
C ALA A 66 6.21 7.31 14.78
N SER A 67 5.19 8.14 14.97
CA SER A 67 3.79 7.75 15.16
C SER A 67 2.88 8.80 14.52
N GLY A 68 1.65 8.40 14.18
CA GLY A 68 0.65 9.27 13.58
C GLY A 68 -0.49 8.44 13.00
N GLU A 69 -1.67 9.03 12.83
CA GLU A 69 -2.86 8.33 12.33
C GLU A 69 -2.67 7.86 10.87
N GLU A 70 -2.04 8.68 10.02
CA GLU A 70 -1.71 8.30 8.64
C GLU A 70 -0.82 7.05 8.56
N LEU A 71 0.21 7.01 9.41
CA LEU A 71 1.11 5.87 9.50
C LEU A 71 0.38 4.65 10.05
N ALA A 72 -0.45 4.82 11.10
CA ALA A 72 -1.26 3.75 11.64
C ALA A 72 -2.26 3.20 10.60
N SER A 73 -2.88 4.07 9.81
CA SER A 73 -3.81 3.71 8.73
C SER A 73 -3.14 2.83 7.67
N ARG A 74 -1.96 3.23 7.16
CA ARG A 74 -1.15 2.40 6.25
C ARG A 74 -0.82 1.03 6.85
N MET A 75 -0.54 0.98 8.15
CA MET A 75 -0.26 -0.30 8.84
C MET A 75 -1.52 -1.16 9.02
N ARG A 76 -2.69 -0.56 9.21
CA ARG A 76 -3.98 -1.28 9.18
C ARG A 76 -4.23 -1.85 7.79
N HIS A 77 -4.01 -1.08 6.73
CA HIS A 77 -4.10 -1.57 5.35
C HIS A 77 -3.14 -2.72 5.06
N LEU A 78 -1.89 -2.65 5.56
CA LEU A 78 -0.94 -3.76 5.48
C LEU A 78 -1.46 -5.03 6.19
N LEU A 79 -2.04 -4.88 7.38
CA LEU A 79 -2.63 -6.01 8.09
C LEU A 79 -3.81 -6.59 7.32
N GLU A 80 -4.67 -5.74 6.74
CA GLU A 80 -5.81 -6.15 5.93
C GLU A 80 -5.38 -6.90 4.66
N ALA A 81 -4.35 -6.40 3.98
CA ALA A 81 -3.75 -7.07 2.84
C ALA A 81 -3.24 -8.48 3.19
N ILE A 82 -2.66 -8.64 4.37
CA ILE A 82 -2.25 -9.95 4.89
C ILE A 82 -3.46 -10.80 5.27
N ALA A 83 -4.48 -10.23 5.90
CA ALA A 83 -5.68 -10.94 6.34
C ALA A 83 -6.46 -11.54 5.13
N GLN A 84 -6.54 -10.79 4.04
CA GLN A 84 -7.23 -11.17 2.81
C GLN A 84 -6.33 -11.82 1.74
N ASN A 85 -5.03 -11.96 2.00
CA ASN A 85 -4.03 -12.38 1.00
C ASN A 85 -4.08 -11.52 -0.28
N ASN A 86 -4.34 -10.23 -0.14
CA ASN A 86 -4.48 -9.29 -1.25
C ASN A 86 -3.53 -8.09 -1.06
N PRO A 87 -2.35 -8.09 -1.70
CA PRO A 87 -1.34 -7.05 -1.51
C PRO A 87 -1.78 -5.66 -2.02
N ASP A 88 -2.76 -5.57 -2.92
CA ASP A 88 -3.19 -4.29 -3.50
C ASP A 88 -3.92 -3.40 -2.49
N LEU A 89 -4.48 -4.00 -1.43
CA LEU A 89 -5.12 -3.28 -0.31
C LEU A 89 -4.13 -2.42 0.50
N ALA A 90 -2.84 -2.67 0.37
CA ALA A 90 -1.77 -1.95 1.09
C ALA A 90 -0.80 -1.23 0.14
N SER A 91 -1.29 -0.85 -1.04
CA SER A 91 -0.51 -0.11 -2.04
C SER A 91 0.00 1.24 -1.51
N ASP A 92 -0.75 1.87 -0.61
CA ASP A 92 -0.38 3.09 0.09
C ASP A 92 0.72 2.87 1.16
N ALA A 93 0.80 1.70 1.77
CA ALA A 93 1.86 1.36 2.72
C ALA A 93 3.22 1.12 2.05
N MET A 94 3.22 0.77 0.76
CA MET A 94 4.42 0.46 -0.01
C MET A 94 5.21 1.72 -0.37
N PHE A 95 6.54 1.61 -0.42
CA PHE A 95 7.38 2.72 -0.87
C PHE A 95 7.01 3.14 -2.31
N PRO A 96 6.64 4.42 -2.55
CA PRO A 96 6.07 4.84 -3.82
C PRO A 96 7.05 4.64 -5.00
N ARG A 97 6.50 4.26 -6.15
CA ARG A 97 7.28 3.98 -7.36
C ARG A 97 7.97 5.22 -7.89
N ASP A 98 7.25 6.34 -7.92
CA ASP A 98 7.75 7.66 -8.30
C ASP A 98 8.88 8.12 -7.37
N ALA A 99 8.72 7.95 -6.05
CA ALA A 99 9.75 8.23 -5.06
C ALA A 99 11.02 7.42 -5.31
N TYR A 100 10.87 6.12 -5.60
CA TYR A 100 12.00 5.25 -5.92
C TYR A 100 12.70 5.67 -7.21
N ILE A 101 11.95 5.98 -8.26
CA ILE A 101 12.53 6.42 -9.53
C ILE A 101 13.28 7.75 -9.38
N ALA A 102 12.72 8.69 -8.61
CA ALA A 102 13.35 9.97 -8.34
C ALA A 102 14.65 9.81 -7.55
N ALA A 103 14.66 8.95 -6.53
CA ALA A 103 15.78 8.86 -5.59
C ALA A 103 16.84 7.83 -5.99
N LYS A 104 16.51 6.77 -6.73
CA LYS A 104 17.42 5.65 -6.98
C LYS A 104 18.45 5.97 -8.07
N ASP A 105 19.71 5.68 -7.78
CA ASP A 105 20.78 5.64 -8.78
C ASP A 105 20.84 4.23 -9.38
N ALA A 106 20.13 4.01 -10.49
CA ALA A 106 20.12 2.74 -11.21
C ALA A 106 19.90 2.98 -12.71
N PRO A 107 20.38 2.08 -13.60
CA PRO A 107 20.14 2.19 -15.04
C PRO A 107 18.65 2.15 -15.40
N ASP A 108 17.88 1.31 -14.72
CA ASP A 108 16.42 1.21 -14.86
C ASP A 108 15.80 1.14 -13.45
N PRO A 109 15.52 2.29 -12.84
CA PRO A 109 15.00 2.33 -11.47
C PRO A 109 13.55 1.82 -11.40
N GLY A 110 12.78 1.91 -12.48
CA GLY A 110 11.41 1.40 -12.56
C GLY A 110 11.38 -0.11 -12.43
N LYS A 111 12.16 -0.82 -13.26
CA LYS A 111 12.28 -2.28 -13.17
C LYS A 111 12.89 -2.75 -11.85
N ALA A 112 13.82 -1.95 -11.30
CA ALA A 112 14.38 -2.23 -9.98
C ALA A 112 13.32 -2.14 -8.88
N TRP A 113 12.43 -1.13 -8.92
CA TRP A 113 11.31 -1.01 -7.99
C TRP A 113 10.35 -2.20 -8.08
N GLU A 114 9.93 -2.59 -9.30
CA GLU A 114 9.03 -3.73 -9.52
C GLU A 114 9.58 -5.01 -8.87
N LYS A 115 10.88 -5.27 -9.07
CA LYS A 115 11.53 -6.48 -8.55
C LYS A 115 11.83 -6.43 -7.05
N LYS A 116 12.33 -5.30 -6.54
CA LYS A 116 12.90 -5.20 -5.18
C LYS A 116 11.90 -4.74 -4.14
N VAL A 117 10.89 -3.99 -4.55
CA VAL A 117 9.87 -3.43 -3.67
C VAL A 117 8.55 -4.16 -3.92
N ALA A 118 7.93 -3.99 -5.09
CA ALA A 118 6.58 -4.49 -5.34
C ALA A 118 6.49 -6.03 -5.29
N SER A 119 7.30 -6.75 -6.07
CA SER A 119 7.30 -8.22 -6.06
C SER A 119 7.69 -8.80 -4.70
N ALA A 120 8.68 -8.21 -4.03
CA ALA A 120 9.08 -8.65 -2.69
C ALA A 120 7.96 -8.44 -1.67
N PHE A 121 7.25 -7.30 -1.74
CA PHE A 121 6.11 -7.01 -0.89
C PHE A 121 4.98 -8.02 -1.09
N ARG A 122 4.57 -8.29 -2.35
CA ARG A 122 3.54 -9.28 -2.68
C ARG A 122 3.88 -10.66 -2.11
N HIS A 123 5.10 -11.15 -2.34
CA HIS A 123 5.54 -12.44 -1.80
C HIS A 123 5.58 -12.47 -0.27
N SER A 124 5.92 -11.36 0.39
CA SER A 124 5.91 -11.27 1.84
C SER A 124 4.50 -11.22 2.43
N VAL A 125 3.55 -10.56 1.75
CA VAL A 125 2.13 -10.59 2.14
C VAL A 125 1.61 -12.02 2.07
N GLU A 126 1.82 -12.69 0.93
CA GLU A 126 1.41 -14.08 0.71
C GLU A 126 2.03 -15.03 1.74
N ARG A 127 3.36 -14.96 1.91
CA ARG A 127 4.08 -15.77 2.89
C ARG A 127 3.56 -15.55 4.30
N THR A 128 3.32 -14.30 4.69
CA THR A 128 2.81 -13.98 6.02
C THR A 128 1.41 -14.52 6.21
N HIS A 129 0.53 -14.37 5.21
CA HIS A 129 -0.82 -14.91 5.24
C HIS A 129 -0.80 -16.43 5.47
N THR A 130 -0.06 -17.17 4.63
CA THR A 130 0.03 -18.65 4.73
C THR A 130 0.59 -19.12 6.07
N ARG A 131 1.53 -18.38 6.66
CA ARG A 131 2.13 -18.72 7.97
C ARG A 131 1.25 -18.33 9.17
N THR A 132 0.30 -17.44 8.98
CA THR A 132 -0.54 -16.89 10.05
C THR A 132 -1.90 -17.56 10.04
N LYS A 133 -2.07 -18.59 10.88
CA LYS A 133 -3.37 -19.27 11.02
C LYS A 133 -4.43 -18.29 11.51
N GLY A 134 -5.57 -18.25 10.83
CA GLY A 134 -6.66 -17.34 11.18
C GLY A 134 -6.39 -15.86 10.84
N ALA A 135 -5.50 -15.57 9.88
CA ALA A 135 -5.15 -14.21 9.46
C ALA A 135 -6.38 -13.32 9.19
N SER A 136 -7.48 -13.88 8.68
CA SER A 136 -8.74 -13.16 8.42
C SER A 136 -9.41 -12.58 9.66
N TYR A 137 -9.05 -13.03 10.86
CA TYR A 137 -9.54 -12.50 12.14
C TYR A 137 -8.53 -11.58 12.82
N ALA A 138 -7.46 -11.20 12.11
CA ALA A 138 -6.44 -10.33 12.65
C ALA A 138 -7.00 -8.92 12.93
N LYS A 139 -6.75 -8.42 14.14
CA LYS A 139 -7.11 -7.05 14.56
C LYS A 139 -5.86 -6.27 14.86
N PHE A 140 -5.76 -5.07 14.29
CA PHE A 140 -4.64 -4.17 14.56
C PHE A 140 -4.61 -3.79 16.04
N VAL A 141 -3.42 -3.85 16.66
CA VAL A 141 -3.22 -3.44 18.07
C VAL A 141 -2.34 -2.20 18.13
N SER A 142 -1.14 -2.27 17.56
CA SER A 142 -0.21 -1.15 17.59
C SER A 142 0.84 -1.25 16.48
N PHE A 143 1.47 -0.12 16.21
CA PHE A 143 2.66 -0.05 15.37
C PHE A 143 3.77 0.67 16.11
N GLU A 144 4.97 0.10 16.09
CA GLU A 144 6.17 0.66 16.67
C GLU A 144 7.22 0.85 15.57
N LEU A 145 7.62 2.10 15.34
CA LEU A 145 8.74 2.39 14.45
C LEU A 145 10.03 1.83 15.05
N GLY A 146 10.89 1.26 14.20
CA GLY A 146 12.17 0.73 14.62
C GLY A 146 13.08 1.78 15.28
N LYS A 147 14.01 1.33 16.13
CA LYS A 147 14.89 2.24 16.89
C LYS A 147 16.09 2.75 16.09
N THR A 148 16.43 2.09 14.99
CA THR A 148 17.61 2.42 14.17
C THR A 148 17.20 3.33 13.01
N ILE A 149 16.91 4.59 13.30
CA ILE A 149 16.66 5.63 12.30
C ILE A 149 18.00 6.19 11.83
N SER A 150 18.26 6.19 10.52
CA SER A 150 19.48 6.75 9.93
C SER A 150 19.26 7.23 8.51
N GLN A 151 20.03 8.24 8.10
CA GLN A 151 20.06 8.65 6.70
C GLN A 151 20.87 7.69 5.85
N THR A 152 20.44 7.48 4.61
CA THR A 152 21.25 6.77 3.62
C THR A 152 22.50 7.58 3.30
N THR A 153 23.65 6.93 3.25
CA THR A 153 24.84 7.54 2.64
C THR A 153 24.65 7.49 1.13
N PRO A 154 24.68 8.64 0.42
CA PRO A 154 24.67 8.64 -1.04
C PRO A 154 25.85 7.84 -1.57
N LYS A 155 25.58 6.82 -2.40
CA LYS A 155 26.59 5.96 -3.00
C LYS A 155 26.17 5.61 -4.42
N LYS A 156 27.14 5.43 -5.31
CA LYS A 156 26.88 4.91 -6.66
C LYS A 156 26.09 3.60 -6.56
N LYS A 157 25.05 3.46 -7.37
CA LYS A 157 24.11 2.33 -7.38
C LYS A 157 23.18 2.24 -6.16
N ASP A 158 23.25 3.19 -5.21
CA ASP A 158 22.31 3.30 -4.09
C ASP A 158 21.26 4.41 -4.32
N PHE A 159 21.08 5.34 -3.38
CA PHE A 159 20.24 6.52 -3.56
C PHE A 159 21.10 7.74 -3.92
N LYS A 160 20.60 8.57 -4.83
CA LYS A 160 21.22 9.83 -5.28
C LYS A 160 21.24 10.90 -4.19
N LYS A 161 20.23 10.87 -3.31
CA LYS A 161 20.06 11.77 -2.17
C LYS A 161 19.98 10.96 -0.88
N PRO A 162 20.38 11.53 0.28
CA PRO A 162 20.12 10.91 1.56
C PRO A 162 18.61 10.78 1.77
N LEU A 163 18.14 9.58 2.15
CA LEU A 163 16.78 9.35 2.61
C LEU A 163 16.83 8.81 4.03
N TRP A 164 15.89 9.22 4.86
CA TRP A 164 15.72 8.58 6.16
C TRP A 164 15.25 7.14 5.97
N ARG A 165 15.93 6.21 6.65
CA ARG A 165 15.56 4.81 6.73
C ARG A 165 15.45 4.39 8.17
N VAL A 166 14.61 3.41 8.42
CA VAL A 166 14.52 2.74 9.71
C VAL A 166 14.42 1.25 9.53
N LYS A 167 15.07 0.49 10.41
CA LYS A 167 15.07 -0.97 10.39
C LYS A 167 14.32 -1.54 11.58
N HIS A 168 13.72 -2.71 11.36
CA HIS A 168 13.09 -3.53 12.41
C HIS A 168 11.90 -2.84 13.09
N SER A 169 11.04 -2.20 12.30
CA SER A 169 9.73 -1.75 12.81
C SER A 169 8.84 -2.97 13.06
N LYS A 170 7.90 -2.84 13.99
CA LYS A 170 7.08 -3.95 14.47
C LYS A 170 5.60 -3.56 14.42
N LEU A 171 4.81 -4.35 13.70
CA LEU A 171 3.35 -4.28 13.71
C LEU A 171 2.84 -5.37 14.64
N THR A 172 2.07 -4.96 15.64
CA THR A 172 1.42 -5.86 16.61
C THR A 172 -0.05 -5.98 16.26
N PHE A 173 -0.53 -7.22 16.20
CA PHE A 173 -1.92 -7.54 15.93
C PHE A 173 -2.38 -8.69 16.80
N SER A 174 -3.69 -8.88 16.94
CA SER A 174 -4.25 -10.00 17.70
C SER A 174 -5.13 -10.87 16.82
N ILE A 175 -5.07 -12.18 17.01
CA ILE A 175 -6.02 -13.15 16.43
C ILE A 175 -6.66 -13.88 17.61
N GLU A 176 -7.98 -13.80 17.72
CA GLU A 176 -8.73 -14.44 18.83
C GLU A 176 -8.15 -14.11 20.22
N GLY A 177 -7.72 -12.87 20.42
CA GLY A 177 -7.12 -12.39 21.67
C GLY A 177 -5.65 -12.77 21.89
N LYS A 178 -5.03 -13.57 21.01
CA LYS A 178 -3.60 -13.89 21.06
C LYS A 178 -2.80 -12.85 20.30
N THR A 179 -1.75 -12.33 20.92
CA THR A 179 -0.86 -11.33 20.31
C THR A 179 0.12 -11.96 19.34
N HIS A 180 0.26 -11.35 18.18
CA HIS A 180 1.19 -11.69 17.12
C HIS A 180 1.98 -10.45 16.68
N HIS A 181 3.13 -10.70 16.05
CA HIS A 181 4.00 -9.65 15.55
C HIS A 181 4.39 -9.89 14.10
N LEU A 182 4.33 -8.84 13.30
CA LEU A 182 4.92 -8.76 11.98
C LEU A 182 6.13 -7.84 12.03
N LEU A 183 7.28 -8.35 11.57
CA LEU A 183 8.51 -7.57 11.47
C LEU A 183 8.63 -6.92 10.10
N ILE A 184 8.74 -5.60 10.09
CA ILE A 184 9.06 -4.82 8.90
C ILE A 184 10.57 -4.62 8.88
N ALA A 185 11.23 -5.19 7.87
CA ALA A 185 12.68 -5.21 7.79
C ALA A 185 13.26 -3.81 7.61
N GLU A 186 12.63 -3.02 6.74
CA GLU A 186 13.06 -1.67 6.39
C GLU A 186 11.87 -0.80 5.99
N MET A 187 11.85 0.43 6.49
CA MET A 187 10.99 1.50 6.03
C MET A 187 11.85 2.68 5.57
N THR A 188 11.39 3.40 4.57
CA THR A 188 12.07 4.57 4.00
C THR A 188 11.13 5.75 4.02
N ALA A 189 11.64 6.90 4.42
CA ALA A 189 10.89 8.14 4.43
C ALA A 189 10.83 8.78 3.05
N TRP A 190 9.70 9.39 2.74
CA TRP A 190 9.53 10.26 1.58
C TRP A 190 8.46 11.30 1.89
N ARG A 191 8.71 12.59 1.60
CA ARG A 191 7.75 13.69 1.80
C ARG A 191 7.01 13.64 3.16
N GLY A 192 7.78 13.58 4.25
CA GLY A 192 7.22 13.59 5.61
C GLY A 192 6.46 12.33 6.02
N ASN A 193 6.57 11.21 5.29
CA ASN A 193 5.86 9.96 5.58
C ASN A 193 6.79 8.74 5.54
N TRP A 194 6.48 7.72 6.37
CA TRP A 194 7.18 6.44 6.38
C TRP A 194 6.46 5.40 5.52
N TYR A 195 7.22 4.70 4.67
CA TYR A 195 6.69 3.64 3.82
C TYR A 195 7.51 2.36 3.93
N VAL A 196 6.87 1.22 3.70
CA VAL A 196 7.50 -0.10 3.70
C VAL A 196 8.33 -0.29 2.43
N SER A 197 9.65 -0.41 2.58
CA SER A 197 10.55 -0.77 1.48
C SER A 197 10.92 -2.24 1.49
N ARG A 198 10.84 -2.92 2.64
CA ARG A 198 11.12 -4.37 2.76
C ARG A 198 10.37 -5.02 3.93
N LEU A 199 9.63 -6.09 3.64
CA LEU A 199 9.05 -7.02 4.62
C LEU A 199 9.95 -8.25 4.80
N ARG A 200 9.77 -9.00 5.89
CA ARG A 200 10.50 -10.27 6.17
C ARG A 200 9.69 -11.51 5.83
#